data_AF-A0A843FWA7-F1
#
_entry.id   AF-A0A843FWA7-F1
#
_cell.length_a   1.000
_cell.length_b   1.000
_cell.length_c   1.000
_cell.angle_alpha   90.00
_cell.angle_beta   90.00
_cell.angle_gamma   90.00
#
_symmetry.space_group_name_H-M   'P 1'
#
loop_
_entity.id
_entity.type
_entity.pdbx_description
1 polymer ?
#
loop_
_entity_poly.entity_id
_entity_poly.type
_entity_poly.pdbx_seq_one_letter_code
_entity_poly.pdbx_strand_id
1 'polypeptide(L)'
;ITYICYDNEAYMNTGIQRSGATPYGASTTTSPAGNLSFGEDKPKKNMAFIMAAHGIPYVATASISYPEDFMKKVKKAAETKGPAYIHLQQPCTTGWGFKPEHTIKLGRLAVETGAWGLFEIENGEFRVTYRPQERKPVVEYLSAQKRFKHLKEEQINEIQEFVDNQCEELGI
;
A
#
# COMPACT_ATOMS: atom_id res chain seq x y z
N ILE A 1 16.57 -16.55 -1.73
CA ILE A 1 15.37 -16.67 -0.87
C ILE A 1 14.42 -15.57 -1.29
N THR A 2 13.15 -15.90 -1.53
CA THR A 2 12.11 -14.90 -1.83
C THR A 2 11.26 -14.69 -0.59
N TYR A 3 11.20 -13.46 -0.09
CA TYR A 3 10.32 -13.05 1.00
C TYR A 3 9.14 -12.26 0.42
N ILE A 4 7.91 -12.71 0.69
CA ILE A 4 6.69 -12.02 0.26
C ILE A 4 5.96 -11.50 1.49
N CYS A 5 5.84 -10.18 1.60
CA CYS A 5 5.03 -9.51 2.60
C CYS A 5 3.63 -9.30 2.03
N TYR A 6 2.65 -10.09 2.47
CA TYR A 6 1.24 -9.79 2.21
C TYR A 6 0.81 -8.67 3.17
N ASP A 7 0.75 -7.46 2.66
CA ASP A 7 0.46 -6.27 3.44
C ASP A 7 -1.04 -5.95 3.40
N ASN A 8 -1.68 -6.21 4.53
CA ASN A 8 -3.05 -5.79 4.81
C ASN A 8 -3.12 -4.62 5.79
N GLU A 9 -1.99 -4.00 6.15
CA GLU A 9 -1.88 -2.69 6.81
C GLU A 9 -2.30 -2.64 8.29
N ALA A 10 -2.47 -3.77 8.96
CA ALA A 10 -2.66 -3.86 10.42
C ALA A 10 -2.35 -5.27 10.90
N TYR A 11 -2.24 -5.47 12.21
CA TYR A 11 -2.26 -6.83 12.78
C TYR A 11 -3.70 -7.34 12.76
N MET A 12 -4.09 -7.94 11.64
CA MET A 12 -5.49 -8.30 11.38
C MET A 12 -6.01 -9.41 12.31
N ASN A 13 -5.22 -10.46 12.49
CA ASN A 13 -5.65 -11.64 13.27
C ASN A 13 -5.96 -11.31 14.73
N THR A 14 -5.22 -10.38 15.32
CA THR A 14 -5.34 -10.04 16.75
C THR A 14 -6.42 -8.99 17.02
N GLY A 15 -7.21 -8.59 16.02
CA GLY A 15 -8.26 -7.58 16.16
C GLY A 15 -7.88 -6.22 15.61
N ILE A 16 -7.20 -6.16 14.45
CA ILE A 16 -6.95 -4.93 13.69
C ILE A 16 -6.18 -3.90 14.54
N GLN A 17 -5.04 -4.30 15.11
CA GLN A 17 -4.15 -3.36 15.80
C GLN A 17 -3.23 -2.64 14.82
N ARG A 18 -2.86 -1.41 15.18
CA ARG A 18 -1.85 -0.60 14.51
C ARG A 18 -0.56 -1.39 14.24
N SER A 19 -0.05 -1.28 13.02
CA SER A 19 1.26 -1.80 12.59
C SER A 19 2.12 -0.70 11.96
N GLY A 20 3.38 -1.00 11.62
CA GLY A 20 4.21 -0.07 10.84
C GLY A 20 3.70 0.15 9.40
N ALA A 21 2.78 -0.70 8.93
CA ALA A 21 2.19 -0.62 7.61
C ALA A 21 0.83 0.09 7.61
N THR A 22 0.31 0.46 8.78
CA THR A 22 -0.93 1.24 8.91
C THR A 22 -0.73 2.63 8.29
N PRO A 23 -1.57 3.06 7.33
CA PRO A 23 -1.46 4.37 6.70
C PRO A 23 -1.95 5.48 7.64
N TYR A 24 -1.42 6.68 7.43
CA TYR A 24 -1.84 7.89 8.13
C TYR A 24 -3.36 8.06 8.10
N GLY A 25 -3.93 8.44 9.25
CA GLY A 25 -5.37 8.67 9.41
C GLY A 25 -6.22 7.39 9.53
N ALA A 26 -5.66 6.18 9.38
CA ALA A 26 -6.44 4.95 9.56
C ALA A 26 -6.77 4.71 11.04
N SER A 27 -8.04 4.45 11.32
CA SER A 27 -8.49 3.98 12.64
C SER A 27 -8.20 2.50 12.80
N THR A 28 -7.59 2.12 13.92
CA THR A 28 -7.36 0.73 14.35
C THR A 28 -7.81 0.55 15.80
N THR A 29 -7.74 -0.66 16.38
CA THR A 29 -8.14 -0.85 17.79
C THR A 29 -7.13 -0.27 18.79
N THR A 30 -5.86 -0.10 18.39
CA THR A 30 -4.82 0.52 19.22
C THR A 30 -4.46 1.94 18.81
N SER A 31 -5.01 2.42 17.69
CA SER A 31 -5.05 3.83 17.28
C SER A 31 -6.48 4.20 16.84
N PRO A 32 -7.46 4.22 17.78
CA PRO A 32 -8.85 4.44 17.44
C PRO A 32 -9.14 5.91 17.15
N ALA A 33 -9.89 6.20 16.10
CA ALA A 33 -10.43 7.53 15.88
C ALA A 33 -11.47 7.90 16.96
N GLY A 34 -11.37 9.10 17.50
CA GLY A 34 -12.25 9.65 18.53
C GLY A 34 -11.80 11.03 18.99
N ASN A 35 -12.31 11.49 20.14
CA ASN A 35 -12.02 12.85 20.64
C ASN A 35 -10.54 13.07 21.00
N LEU A 36 -9.81 12.01 21.34
CA LEU A 36 -8.44 12.06 21.84
C LEU A 36 -7.41 11.48 20.85
N SER A 37 -7.85 10.94 19.71
CA SER A 37 -6.98 10.34 18.70
C SER A 37 -7.64 10.43 17.33
N PHE A 38 -6.87 10.74 16.29
CA PHE A 38 -7.38 10.84 14.92
C PHE A 38 -7.13 9.58 14.09
N GLY A 39 -6.64 8.51 14.71
CA GLY A 39 -6.12 7.32 14.02
C GLY A 39 -4.60 7.25 14.08
N GLU A 40 -3.99 6.58 13.11
CA GLU A 40 -2.54 6.57 12.92
C GLU A 40 -2.00 7.97 12.60
N ASP A 41 -0.98 8.39 13.35
CA ASP A 41 -0.38 9.71 13.22
C ASP A 41 0.95 9.76 12.46
N LYS A 42 1.44 8.61 12.00
CA LYS A 42 2.68 8.51 11.24
C LYS A 42 2.43 8.01 9.82
N PRO A 43 3.32 8.36 8.89
CA PRO A 43 3.29 7.74 7.57
C PRO A 43 3.58 6.25 7.66
N LYS A 44 3.01 5.51 6.70
CA LYS A 44 3.32 4.10 6.48
C LYS A 44 4.82 3.93 6.25
N LYS A 45 5.45 2.96 6.92
CA LYS A 45 6.86 2.62 6.66
C LYS A 45 7.03 2.13 5.23
N ASN A 46 7.96 2.73 4.49
CA ASN A 46 8.24 2.33 3.13
C ASN A 46 9.17 1.10 3.07
N MET A 47 8.59 -0.08 3.33
CA MET A 47 9.34 -1.33 3.43
C MET A 47 10.09 -1.67 2.14
N ALA A 48 9.52 -1.38 0.97
CA ALA A 48 10.16 -1.66 -0.31
C ALA A 48 11.51 -0.91 -0.44
N PHE A 49 11.52 0.40 -0.22
CA PHE A 49 12.78 1.17 -0.28
C PHE A 49 13.74 0.86 0.86
N ILE A 50 13.25 0.52 2.06
CA ILE A 50 14.12 0.03 3.15
C ILE A 50 14.85 -1.24 2.71
N MET A 51 14.14 -2.20 2.10
CA MET A 51 14.76 -3.42 1.58
C MET A 51 15.73 -3.13 0.43
N ALA A 52 15.39 -2.18 -0.46
CA ALA A 52 16.28 -1.77 -1.53
C ALA A 52 17.58 -1.12 -1.00
N ALA A 53 17.49 -0.33 0.07
CA ALA A 53 18.64 0.32 0.71
C ALA A 53 19.64 -0.69 1.33
N HIS A 54 19.22 -1.92 1.60
CA HIS A 54 20.14 -3.02 1.96
C HIS A 54 20.94 -3.57 0.77
N GLY A 55 20.70 -3.07 -0.45
CA GLY A 55 21.41 -3.51 -1.66
C GLY A 55 21.01 -4.92 -2.13
N ILE A 56 19.78 -5.37 -1.82
CA ILE A 56 19.34 -6.69 -2.26
C ILE A 56 19.07 -6.72 -3.77
N PRO A 57 19.33 -7.83 -4.47
CA PRO A 57 19.23 -7.89 -5.93
C PRO A 57 17.85 -7.57 -6.51
N TYR A 58 16.76 -7.88 -5.79
CA TYR A 58 15.42 -7.66 -6.31
C TYR A 58 14.42 -7.24 -5.22
N VAL A 59 13.74 -6.12 -5.47
CA VAL A 59 12.60 -5.62 -4.68
C VAL A 59 11.46 -5.34 -5.64
N ALA A 60 10.23 -5.66 -5.26
CA ALA A 60 9.06 -5.24 -6.02
C ALA A 60 7.88 -4.90 -5.10
N THR A 61 7.04 -3.97 -5.54
CA THR A 61 5.69 -3.80 -5.00
C THR A 61 4.68 -4.43 -5.95
N ALA A 62 3.64 -5.05 -5.42
CA ALA A 62 2.61 -5.74 -6.20
C ALA A 62 1.22 -5.50 -5.58
N SER A 63 0.16 -5.82 -6.32
CA SER A 63 -1.21 -5.83 -5.80
C SER A 63 -1.94 -7.07 -6.32
N ILE A 64 -2.75 -7.71 -5.48
CA ILE A 64 -3.59 -8.85 -5.88
C ILE A 64 -4.59 -8.47 -6.99
N SER A 65 -4.83 -7.18 -7.19
CA SER A 65 -5.72 -6.66 -8.23
C SER A 65 -5.08 -6.61 -9.63
N TYR A 66 -3.76 -6.81 -9.71
CA TYR A 66 -2.97 -6.88 -10.94
C TYR A 66 -2.24 -8.24 -10.99
N PRO A 67 -2.99 -9.35 -11.14
CA PRO A 67 -2.44 -10.70 -10.96
C PRO A 67 -1.33 -11.03 -11.98
N GLU A 68 -1.42 -10.56 -13.22
CA GLU A 68 -0.38 -10.79 -14.22
C GLU A 68 0.95 -10.13 -13.87
N ASP A 69 0.90 -8.88 -13.39
CA ASP A 69 2.06 -8.15 -12.90
C ASP A 69 2.67 -8.88 -11.68
N PHE A 70 1.83 -9.26 -10.71
CA PHE A 70 2.27 -10.00 -9.54
C PHE A 70 2.92 -11.35 -9.89
N MET A 71 2.32 -12.14 -10.79
CA MET A 71 2.89 -13.42 -11.23
C MET A 71 4.25 -13.26 -11.91
N LYS A 72 4.41 -12.23 -12.76
CA LYS A 72 5.71 -11.92 -13.40
C LYS A 72 6.76 -11.56 -12.35
N LYS A 73 6.42 -10.75 -11.35
CA LYS A 73 7.30 -10.37 -10.24
C LYS A 73 7.70 -11.56 -9.37
N VAL A 74 6.77 -12.46 -9.06
CA VAL A 74 7.06 -13.70 -8.31
C VAL A 74 8.04 -14.59 -9.08
N LYS A 75 7.80 -14.78 -10.39
CA LYS A 75 8.71 -15.56 -11.24
C LYS A 75 10.11 -14.97 -11.23
N LYS A 76 10.24 -13.66 -11.47
CA LYS A 76 11.53 -12.97 -11.48
C LYS A 76 12.23 -13.03 -10.11
N ALA A 77 11.49 -12.85 -9.01
CA ALA A 77 12.02 -12.99 -7.67
C ALA A 77 12.56 -14.40 -7.38
N ALA A 78 11.92 -15.44 -7.91
CA ALA A 78 12.35 -16.83 -7.75
C ALA A 78 13.60 -17.16 -8.60
N GLU A 79 13.73 -16.53 -9.77
CA GLU A 79 14.87 -16.68 -10.68
C GLU A 79 16.09 -15.83 -10.24
N THR A 80 15.90 -14.90 -9.31
CA THR A 80 16.95 -13.99 -8.83
C THR A 80 18.00 -14.73 -7.98
N LYS A 81 19.28 -14.57 -8.32
CA LYS A 81 20.40 -15.08 -7.53
C LYS A 81 20.65 -14.20 -6.31
N GLY A 82 19.94 -14.47 -5.21
CA GLY A 82 20.13 -13.77 -3.95
C GLY A 82 18.84 -13.62 -3.13
N PRO A 83 18.81 -12.70 -2.16
CA PRO A 83 17.57 -12.29 -1.50
C PRO A 83 16.69 -11.50 -2.46
N ALA A 84 15.39 -11.79 -2.44
CA ALA A 84 14.36 -11.07 -3.16
C ALA A 84 13.21 -10.71 -2.22
N TYR A 85 12.64 -9.51 -2.37
CA TYR A 85 11.53 -9.03 -1.54
C TYR A 85 10.36 -8.58 -2.41
N ILE A 86 9.14 -9.05 -2.09
CA ILE A 86 7.91 -8.57 -2.70
C ILE A 86 7.00 -8.01 -1.61
N HIS A 87 6.60 -6.76 -1.76
CA HIS A 87 5.60 -6.09 -0.93
C HIS A 87 4.25 -6.15 -1.66
N LEU A 88 3.37 -7.06 -1.26
CA LEU A 88 2.11 -7.35 -1.93
C LEU A 88 0.95 -6.69 -1.19
N GLN A 89 0.24 -5.77 -1.84
CA GLN A 89 -1.00 -5.23 -1.32
C GLN A 89 -2.09 -6.31 -1.27
N GLN A 90 -2.70 -6.47 -0.09
CA GLN A 90 -3.83 -7.37 0.13
C GLN A 90 -4.94 -6.65 0.91
N PRO A 91 -5.96 -6.09 0.24
CA PRO A 91 -7.12 -5.51 0.91
C PRO A 91 -7.80 -6.49 1.87
N CYS A 92 -8.00 -6.08 3.13
CA CYS A 92 -8.65 -6.88 4.15
C CYS A 92 -10.07 -6.37 4.42
N THR A 93 -11.06 -7.18 4.08
CA THR A 93 -12.49 -6.88 4.22
C THR A 93 -12.86 -6.45 5.63
N THR A 94 -12.41 -7.21 6.61
CA THR A 94 -12.73 -7.01 8.03
C THR A 94 -12.00 -5.80 8.59
N GLY A 95 -10.70 -5.67 8.32
CA GLY A 95 -9.87 -4.60 8.85
C GLY A 95 -10.17 -3.22 8.27
N TRP A 96 -10.38 -3.16 6.96
CA TRP A 96 -10.61 -1.88 6.29
C TRP A 96 -12.10 -1.52 6.26
N GLY A 97 -12.97 -2.51 6.50
CA GLY A 97 -14.42 -2.35 6.65
C GLY A 97 -15.11 -2.05 5.33
N PHE A 98 -15.07 -3.02 4.40
CA PHE A 98 -15.75 -2.99 3.11
C PHE A 98 -16.34 -4.38 2.77
N LYS A 99 -17.25 -4.45 1.78
CA LYS A 99 -17.90 -5.72 1.38
C LYS A 99 -16.91 -6.69 0.70
N PRO A 100 -16.97 -8.01 0.96
CA PRO A 100 -16.03 -8.98 0.36
C PRO A 100 -15.90 -8.92 -1.16
N GLU A 101 -17.01 -8.69 -1.87
CA GLU A 101 -17.04 -8.54 -3.34
C GLU A 101 -16.22 -7.35 -3.88
N HIS A 102 -15.87 -6.38 -3.03
CA HIS A 102 -15.09 -5.20 -3.42
C HIS A 102 -13.59 -5.35 -3.23
N THR A 103 -13.09 -6.51 -2.79
CA THR A 103 -11.65 -6.74 -2.52
C THR A 103 -10.77 -6.36 -3.71
N ILE A 104 -11.11 -6.83 -4.91
CA ILE A 104 -10.36 -6.51 -6.14
C ILE A 104 -10.59 -5.06 -6.58
N LYS A 105 -11.82 -4.53 -6.43
CA LYS A 105 -12.11 -3.13 -6.76
C LYS A 105 -11.26 -2.19 -5.91
N LEU A 106 -11.10 -2.48 -4.63
CA LEU A 106 -10.40 -1.62 -3.68
C LEU A 106 -8.89 -1.65 -3.88
N GLY A 107 -8.32 -2.81 -4.21
CA GLY A 107 -6.91 -2.88 -4.60
C GLY A 107 -6.62 -2.14 -5.91
N ARG A 108 -7.54 -2.16 -6.88
CA ARG A 108 -7.44 -1.29 -8.08
C ARG A 108 -7.50 0.18 -7.72
N LEU A 109 -8.48 0.60 -6.91
CA LEU A 109 -8.61 2.01 -6.50
C LEU A 109 -7.34 2.52 -5.81
N ALA A 110 -6.68 1.71 -4.99
CA ALA A 110 -5.43 2.12 -4.37
C ALA A 110 -4.31 2.39 -5.39
N VAL A 111 -4.22 1.59 -6.45
CA VAL A 111 -3.24 1.79 -7.53
C VAL A 111 -3.65 2.96 -8.44
N GLU A 112 -4.92 3.04 -8.82
CA GLU A 112 -5.48 4.10 -9.68
C GLU A 112 -5.42 5.49 -9.02
N THR A 113 -5.46 5.56 -7.68
CA THR A 113 -5.30 6.82 -6.93
C THR A 113 -3.85 7.18 -6.63
N GLY A 114 -2.91 6.24 -6.81
CA GLY A 114 -1.50 6.40 -6.44
C GLY A 114 -1.18 6.04 -4.99
N ALA A 115 -2.18 5.74 -4.15
CA ALA A 115 -1.98 5.31 -2.77
C ALA A 115 -1.16 4.00 -2.65
N TRP A 116 -1.04 3.24 -3.74
CA TRP A 116 -0.15 2.10 -3.86
C TRP A 116 0.56 2.05 -5.23
N GLY A 117 1.85 2.36 -5.28
CA GLY A 117 2.65 2.27 -6.51
C GLY A 117 3.03 0.84 -6.86
N LEU A 118 3.05 0.50 -8.15
CA LEU A 118 3.54 -0.78 -8.67
C LEU A 118 4.87 -0.60 -9.40
N PHE A 119 5.95 -1.10 -8.81
CA PHE A 119 7.31 -0.95 -9.35
C PHE A 119 8.21 -2.14 -9.01
N GLU A 120 9.39 -2.14 -9.62
CA GLU A 120 10.51 -3.04 -9.34
C GLU A 120 11.78 -2.21 -9.12
N ILE A 121 12.68 -2.74 -8.30
CA ILE A 121 14.07 -2.30 -8.17
C ILE A 121 14.93 -3.53 -8.38
N GLU A 122 15.69 -3.56 -9.47
CA GLU A 122 16.58 -4.65 -9.83
C GLU A 122 18.01 -4.15 -9.83
N ASN A 123 18.85 -4.70 -8.95
CA ASN A 123 20.25 -4.28 -8.78
C ASN A 123 20.42 -2.75 -8.63
N GLY A 124 19.48 -2.10 -7.93
CA GLY A 124 19.46 -0.65 -7.73
C GLY A 124 18.75 0.15 -8.82
N GLU A 125 18.37 -0.47 -9.94
CA GLU A 125 17.65 0.20 -11.02
C GLU A 125 16.14 0.17 -10.77
N PHE A 126 15.55 1.36 -10.60
CA PHE A 126 14.11 1.53 -10.35
C PHE A 126 13.31 1.56 -11.66
N ARG A 127 12.17 0.86 -11.69
CA ARG A 127 11.22 0.87 -12.81
C ARG A 127 9.78 0.76 -12.33
N VAL A 128 8.94 1.73 -12.68
CA VAL A 128 7.48 1.64 -12.53
C VAL A 128 6.92 0.62 -13.53
N THR A 129 6.13 -0.32 -13.05
CA THR A 129 5.50 -1.39 -13.85
C THR A 129 4.08 -1.08 -14.31
N TYR A 130 3.41 -0.15 -13.64
CA TYR A 130 2.07 0.30 -14.02
C TYR A 130 1.90 1.79 -13.73
N ARG A 131 1.35 2.51 -14.71
CA ARG A 131 1.05 3.94 -14.65
C ARG A 131 -0.42 4.11 -15.01
N PRO A 132 -1.28 4.62 -14.10
CA PRO A 132 -2.61 5.07 -14.48
C PRO A 132 -2.51 6.14 -15.57
N GLN A 133 -3.37 6.09 -16.60
CA GLN A 133 -3.41 7.16 -17.62
C GLN A 133 -3.84 8.50 -17.01
N GLU A 134 -4.81 8.43 -16.11
CA GLU A 134 -5.30 9.55 -15.31
C GLU A 134 -5.50 9.01 -13.89
N ARG A 135 -4.88 9.68 -12.91
CA ARG A 135 -5.00 9.30 -11.51
C ARG A 135 -6.35 9.75 -10.96
N LYS A 136 -6.99 8.87 -10.21
CA LYS A 136 -8.20 9.20 -9.44
C LYS A 136 -7.83 9.98 -8.17
N PRO A 137 -8.70 10.85 -7.67
CA PRO A 137 -8.49 11.51 -6.38
C PRO A 137 -8.52 10.49 -5.24
N VAL A 138 -7.67 10.66 -4.22
CA VAL A 138 -7.51 9.70 -3.11
C VAL A 138 -8.80 9.49 -2.33
N VAL A 139 -9.69 10.49 -2.32
CA VAL A 139 -10.99 10.42 -1.65
C VAL A 139 -11.85 9.26 -2.14
N GLU A 140 -11.75 8.85 -3.41
CA GLU A 140 -12.46 7.67 -3.94
C GLU A 140 -11.99 6.37 -3.27
N TYR A 141 -10.69 6.27 -2.98
CA TYR A 141 -10.12 5.14 -2.25
C TYR A 141 -10.48 5.22 -0.76
N LEU A 142 -10.29 6.37 -0.12
CA LEU A 142 -10.53 6.54 1.33
C LEU A 142 -12.01 6.33 1.70
N SER A 143 -12.94 6.90 0.94
CA SER A 143 -14.38 6.81 1.20
C SER A 143 -14.95 5.39 1.04
N ALA A 144 -14.28 4.52 0.30
CA ALA A 144 -14.66 3.13 0.13
C ALA A 144 -14.37 2.25 1.37
N GLN A 145 -13.81 2.83 2.45
CA GLN A 145 -13.29 2.11 3.60
C GLN A 145 -13.80 2.70 4.91
N LYS A 146 -14.33 1.86 5.82
CA LYS A 146 -14.79 2.31 7.13
C LYS A 146 -13.68 2.92 7.98
N ARG A 147 -12.43 2.42 7.85
CA ARG A 147 -11.27 2.86 8.67
C ARG A 147 -10.86 4.33 8.48
N PHE A 148 -11.41 5.02 7.47
CA PHE A 148 -11.16 6.43 7.19
C PHE A 148 -12.42 7.31 7.30
N LYS A 149 -13.56 6.75 7.74
CA LYS A 149 -14.86 7.44 7.74
C LYS A 149 -14.87 8.71 8.62
N HIS A 150 -13.99 8.80 9.60
CA HIS A 150 -13.87 9.92 10.53
C HIS A 150 -13.02 11.09 9.98
N LEU A 151 -12.30 10.89 8.88
CA LEU A 151 -11.46 11.93 8.30
C LEU A 151 -12.31 13.09 7.79
N LYS A 152 -11.82 14.30 8.05
CA LYS A 152 -12.35 15.56 7.53
C LYS A 152 -11.65 15.91 6.21
N GLU A 153 -12.22 16.87 5.50
CA GLU A 153 -11.71 17.35 4.21
C GLU A 153 -10.24 17.79 4.29
N GLU A 154 -9.86 18.53 5.33
CA GLU A 154 -8.47 18.95 5.57
C GLU A 154 -7.49 17.76 5.58
N GLN A 155 -7.82 16.69 6.29
CA GLN A 155 -6.97 15.49 6.39
C GLN A 155 -6.97 14.68 5.08
N ILE A 156 -8.08 14.69 4.35
CA ILE A 156 -8.14 14.07 3.02
C ILE A 156 -7.22 14.83 2.05
N ASN A 157 -7.18 16.16 2.14
CA ASN A 157 -6.29 16.99 1.33
C ASN A 157 -4.81 16.79 1.69
N GLU A 158 -4.47 16.66 2.98
CA GLU A 158 -3.12 16.28 3.41
C GLU A 158 -2.69 14.93 2.82
N ILE A 159 -3.58 13.93 2.83
CA ILE A 159 -3.31 12.63 2.23
C ILE A 159 -3.16 12.74 0.72
N GLN A 160 -3.99 13.55 0.05
CA GLN A 160 -3.91 13.79 -1.39
C GLN A 160 -2.54 14.37 -1.76
N GLU A 161 -2.11 15.44 -1.08
CA GLU A 161 -0.81 16.07 -1.32
C GLU A 161 0.35 15.11 -1.07
N PHE A 162 0.30 14.32 0.01
CA PHE A 162 1.31 13.31 0.29
C PHE A 162 1.40 12.23 -0.79
N VAL A 163 0.26 11.76 -1.29
CA VAL A 163 0.21 10.77 -2.39
C VAL A 163 0.71 11.40 -3.69
N ASP A 164 0.39 12.67 -3.95
CA ASP A 164 0.84 13.38 -5.15
C ASP A 164 2.36 13.54 -5.16
N ASN A 165 2.96 13.97 -4.05
CA ASN A 165 4.41 14.06 -3.90
C ASN A 165 5.10 12.69 -4.09
N GLN A 166 4.55 11.62 -3.51
CA GLN A 166 5.10 10.28 -3.72
C GLN A 166 4.97 9.82 -5.17
N CYS A 167 3.86 10.10 -5.84
CA CYS A 167 3.72 9.77 -7.25
C CYS A 167 4.71 10.56 -8.10
N GLU A 168 4.95 11.85 -7.83
CA GLU A 168 5.96 12.65 -8.51
C GLU A 168 7.37 12.06 -8.33
N GLU A 169 7.75 11.68 -7.11
CA GLU A 169 9.04 11.03 -6.81
C GLU A 169 9.22 9.69 -7.53
N LEU A 170 8.16 8.87 -7.60
CA LEU A 170 8.15 7.62 -8.36
C LEU A 170 8.01 7.86 -9.88
N GLY A 171 7.76 9.11 -10.26
CA GLY A 171 7.40 9.55 -11.59
C GLY A 171 6.18 8.83 -12.13
N ILE A 172 5.14 8.53 -11.34
CA ILE A 172 3.88 7.86 -11.74
C ILE A 172 2.91 8.85 -12.38
#